data_AF-A0AAD7ZAT7-F1
#
_entry.id   AF-A0AAD7ZAT7-F1
#
_cell.length_a   1.000
_cell.length_b   1.000
_cell.length_c   1.000
_cell.angle_alpha   90.00
_cell.angle_beta   90.00
_cell.angle_gamma   90.00
#
_symmetry.space_group_name_H-M   'P 1'
#
loop_
_entity.id
_entity.type
_entity.pdbx_description
1 polymer ?
#
loop_
_entity_poly.entity_id
_entity_poly.type
_entity_poly.pdbx_seq_one_letter_code
_entity_poly.pdbx_strand_id
1 'polypeptide(L)'
;NTNHLGVWCDECRNSVEGYRYKCIQCPDYDLCTVCEGRRFHADHYMLRMPAPAFWCQHFGRSLARRLSNQTDNICRINTSFSQNNADNMDHRGVSCDGCSVRIRGFRYKCIQCRDYDLCCDCEGKGVHGSHFMIRMPLPTNW
;
A
#
# COMPACT_ATOMS: atom_id res chain seq x y z
N ASN A 1 17.24 -8.90 6.88
CA ASN A 1 15.82 -9.23 6.71
C ASN A 1 15.06 -8.70 7.92
N THR A 2 14.19 -7.73 7.76
CA THR A 2 13.40 -7.15 8.87
C THR A 2 12.29 -8.14 9.25
N ASN A 3 12.10 -8.46 10.52
CA ASN A 3 11.00 -9.32 10.98
C ASN A 3 10.00 -8.47 11.78
N HIS A 4 8.72 -8.57 11.44
CA HIS A 4 7.64 -7.94 12.20
C HIS A 4 7.07 -8.94 13.22
N LEU A 5 7.68 -8.98 14.41
CA LEU A 5 7.29 -9.90 15.48
C LEU A 5 5.81 -9.75 15.86
N GLY A 6 5.10 -10.88 15.95
CA GLY A 6 3.68 -10.92 16.30
C GLY A 6 2.74 -10.39 15.21
N VAL A 7 3.20 -10.31 13.96
CA VAL A 7 2.39 -9.94 12.80
C VAL A 7 2.39 -11.08 11.80
N TRP A 8 1.20 -11.53 11.42
CA TRP A 8 0.98 -12.60 10.46
C TRP A 8 0.31 -12.06 9.21
N CYS A 9 0.63 -12.66 8.07
CA CYS A 9 -0.07 -12.38 6.82
C CYS A 9 -1.45 -13.05 6.85
N ASP A 10 -2.53 -12.30 6.61
CA ASP A 10 -3.89 -12.85 6.61
C ASP A 10 -4.13 -13.89 5.51
N GLU A 11 -3.38 -13.81 4.41
CA GLU A 11 -3.54 -14.71 3.27
C GLU A 11 -2.77 -16.02 3.47
N CYS A 12 -1.44 -15.95 3.67
CA CYS A 12 -0.60 -17.16 3.76
C CYS A 12 -0.38 -17.66 5.20
N ARG A 13 -0.84 -16.91 6.21
CA ARG A 13 -0.71 -17.22 7.65
C ARG A 13 0.73 -17.36 8.16
N ASN A 14 1.73 -17.01 7.35
CA ASN A 14 3.13 -16.97 7.75
C ASN A 14 3.47 -15.64 8.45
N SER A 15 4.56 -15.66 9.23
CA SER A 15 5.14 -14.43 9.80
C SER A 15 5.52 -13.45 8.70
N VAL A 16 5.28 -12.16 8.93
CA VAL A 16 5.65 -11.12 7.97
C VAL A 16 7.13 -10.81 8.07
N GLU A 17 7.86 -11.11 7.00
CA GLU A 17 9.28 -10.77 6.81
C GLU A 17 9.45 -9.73 5.70
N GLY A 18 10.46 -8.88 5.85
CA GLY A 18 10.72 -7.76 4.95
C GLY A 18 9.75 -6.61 5.19
N TYR A 19 9.03 -6.20 4.15
CA TYR A 19 7.98 -5.18 4.26
C TYR A 19 6.69 -5.80 4.79
N ARG A 20 6.07 -5.10 5.74
CA ARG A 20 4.68 -5.31 6.14
C ARG A 20 3.77 -4.40 5.33
N TYR A 21 2.75 -4.96 4.71
CA TYR A 21 1.72 -4.19 4.01
C TYR A 21 0.44 -4.24 4.82
N LYS A 22 0.09 -3.13 5.47
CA LYS A 22 -1.14 -3.02 6.26
C LYS A 22 -2.24 -2.36 5.44
N CYS A 23 -3.41 -2.97 5.36
CA CYS A 23 -4.58 -2.30 4.81
C CYS A 23 -5.01 -1.18 5.74
N ILE A 24 -5.22 0.01 5.18
CA ILE A 24 -5.69 1.16 5.96
C ILE A 24 -7.22 1.29 5.98
N GLN A 25 -7.93 0.43 5.24
CA GLN A 25 -9.39 0.42 5.12
C GLN A 25 -10.04 -0.74 5.88
N CYS A 26 -9.32 -1.85 6.06
CA CYS A 26 -9.80 -3.02 6.79
C CYS A 26 -9.31 -3.04 8.24
N PRO A 27 -10.11 -3.56 9.18
CA PRO A 27 -9.66 -3.87 10.52
C PRO A 27 -8.57 -4.95 10.47
N ASP A 28 -7.40 -4.61 10.99
CA ASP A 28 -6.27 -5.49 11.22
C ASP A 28 -5.82 -6.41 10.06
N TYR A 29 -5.97 -5.97 8.80
CA TYR A 29 -5.54 -6.77 7.66
C TYR A 29 -4.10 -6.45 7.24
N ASP A 30 -3.26 -7.47 7.17
CA ASP A 30 -1.83 -7.42 6.92
C ASP A 30 -1.40 -8.45 5.88
N LEU A 31 -0.55 -8.03 4.94
CA LEU A 31 0.07 -8.87 3.93
C LEU A 31 1.59 -8.86 4.04
N CYS A 32 2.20 -10.01 3.78
CA CYS A 32 3.63 -10.08 3.54
C CYS A 32 3.98 -9.65 2.11
N THR A 33 5.27 -9.37 1.86
CA THR A 33 5.78 -8.95 0.54
C THR A 33 5.41 -9.95 -0.57
N VAL A 34 5.42 -11.26 -0.28
CA VAL A 34 5.07 -12.29 -1.27
C VAL A 34 3.59 -12.24 -1.65
N CYS A 35 2.69 -12.07 -0.67
CA CYS A 35 1.25 -12.00 -0.95
C CYS A 35 0.87 -10.67 -1.60
N GLU A 36 1.54 -9.58 -1.25
CA GLU A 36 1.37 -8.30 -1.94
C GLU A 36 1.80 -8.42 -3.42
N GLY A 37 2.96 -9.02 -3.70
CA GLY A 37 3.43 -9.21 -5.08
C GLY A 37 2.53 -10.11 -5.92
N ARG A 38 1.77 -11.00 -5.27
CA ARG A 38 0.69 -11.81 -5.90
C ARG A 38 -0.63 -11.05 -6.05
N ARG A 39 -0.68 -9.79 -5.65
CA ARG A 39 -1.84 -8.90 -5.73
C ARG A 39 -3.05 -9.39 -4.93
N PHE A 40 -2.82 -10.05 -3.80
CA PHE A 40 -3.90 -10.28 -2.84
C PHE A 40 -4.38 -8.94 -2.27
N HIS A 41 -5.68 -8.84 -2.04
CA HIS A 41 -6.33 -7.63 -1.51
C HIS A 41 -5.98 -6.36 -2.31
N ALA A 42 -5.93 -6.50 -3.64
CA ALA A 42 -5.49 -5.49 -4.60
C ALA A 42 -6.34 -4.21 -4.60
N ASP A 43 -7.64 -4.34 -4.33
CA ASP A 43 -8.64 -3.29 -4.40
C ASP A 43 -8.54 -2.22 -3.30
N HIS A 44 -7.75 -2.48 -2.26
CA HIS A 44 -7.58 -1.58 -1.13
C HIS A 44 -6.22 -0.88 -1.08
N TYR A 45 -6.21 0.27 -0.40
CA TYR A 45 -5.01 1.03 -0.08
C TYR A 45 -4.18 0.28 0.96
N MET A 46 -2.93 0.00 0.62
CA MET A 46 -2.00 -0.70 1.51
C MET A 46 -0.85 0.22 1.89
N LEU A 47 -0.58 0.33 3.18
CA LEU A 47 0.60 1.00 3.71
C LEU A 47 1.76 0.01 3.82
N ARG A 48 2.81 0.21 3.02
CA ARG A 48 4.09 -0.48 3.14
C ARG A 48 4.89 0.09 4.30
N MET A 49 5.31 -0.76 5.22
CA MET A 49 6.09 -0.43 6.40
C MET A 49 7.48 -1.09 6.32
N PRO A 50 8.58 -0.31 6.28
CA PRO A 50 9.95 -0.82 6.13
C PRO A 50 10.61 -1.30 7.42
N ALA A 51 10.07 -0.88 8.56
CA ALA A 51 10.54 -1.28 9.88
C ALA A 51 9.34 -1.62 10.76
N PRO A 52 9.52 -2.44 11.81
CA PRO A 52 8.53 -2.61 12.85
C PRO A 52 8.39 -1.24 13.52
N ALA A 53 7.35 -0.50 13.14
CA ALA A 53 7.09 0.76 13.81
C ALA A 53 6.79 0.42 15.27
N PHE A 54 7.60 0.95 16.20
CA PHE A 54 7.12 1.15 17.56
C PHE A 54 5.97 2.14 17.45
N TRP A 55 4.74 1.64 17.35
CA TRP A 55 3.54 2.47 17.31
C TRP A 55 3.41 3.18 18.66
N CYS A 56 4.11 4.31 18.84
CA CYS A 56 3.76 5.24 19.89
C CYS A 56 2.34 5.71 19.62
N GLN A 57 1.43 5.45 20.57
CA GLN A 57 -0.03 5.60 20.47
C GLN A 57 -0.57 7.00 20.11
N HIS A 58 0.30 7.97 19.79
CA HIS A 58 -0.04 9.37 19.54
C HIS A 58 -0.02 9.79 18.06
N PHE A 59 0.81 9.21 17.18
CA PHE A 59 0.83 9.62 15.76
C PHE A 59 -0.24 8.92 14.91
N GLY A 60 -0.55 7.66 15.21
CA GLY A 60 -1.52 6.86 14.46
C GLY A 60 -2.97 7.33 14.59
N ARG A 61 -3.36 7.92 15.73
CA ARG A 61 -4.75 8.36 15.95
C ARG A 61 -5.13 9.56 15.07
N SER A 62 -4.22 10.44 14.71
CA SER A 62 -4.56 11.62 13.88
C SER A 62 -4.66 11.30 12.39
N LEU A 63 -3.86 10.36 11.86
CA LEU A 63 -3.98 9.91 10.46
C LEU A 63 -5.13 8.89 10.30
N ALA A 64 -5.26 7.92 11.22
CA ALA A 64 -6.34 6.95 11.19
C ALA A 64 -7.72 7.59 11.40
N ARG A 65 -7.86 8.59 12.30
CA ARG A 65 -9.15 9.29 12.53
C ARG A 65 -9.55 10.23 11.40
N ARG A 66 -8.58 10.77 10.64
CA ARG A 66 -8.88 11.59 9.45
C ARG A 66 -9.26 10.72 8.24
N LEU A 67 -8.73 9.51 8.14
CA LEU A 67 -9.06 8.57 7.06
C LEU A 67 -10.31 7.73 7.39
N SER A 68 -10.60 7.42 8.67
CA SER A 68 -11.77 6.62 9.07
C SER A 68 -13.10 7.34 8.84
N ASN A 69 -13.15 8.66 9.03
CA ASN A 69 -14.39 9.44 8.90
C ASN A 69 -14.88 9.57 7.44
N GLN A 70 -14.13 9.05 6.45
CA GLN A 70 -14.52 9.01 5.04
C GLN A 70 -14.70 7.60 4.47
N THR A 71 -14.35 6.54 5.21
CA THR A 71 -14.32 5.15 4.66
C THR A 71 -15.48 4.25 5.09
N ASP A 72 -16.37 4.69 5.98
CA ASP A 72 -17.51 3.87 6.44
C ASP A 72 -18.51 3.51 5.32
N ASN A 73 -18.44 4.20 4.17
CA ASN A 73 -19.22 3.86 2.98
C ASN A 73 -18.44 3.11 1.89
N ILE A 74 -17.12 2.96 1.99
CA ILE A 74 -16.30 2.30 0.95
C ILE A 74 -16.26 0.78 1.16
N CYS A 75 -16.30 0.30 2.40
CA CYS A 75 -16.34 -1.14 2.71
C CYS A 75 -17.66 -1.84 2.29
N ARG A 76 -18.65 -1.10 1.78
CA ARG A 76 -19.90 -1.65 1.23
C ARG A 76 -19.92 -1.75 -0.30
N ILE A 77 -18.92 -1.21 -0.98
CA ILE A 77 -18.85 -1.36 -2.43
C ILE A 77 -18.24 -2.74 -2.69
N ASN A 78 -19.12 -3.72 -2.89
CA ASN A 78 -18.83 -4.97 -3.58
C ASN A 78 -18.44 -4.65 -5.03
N THR A 79 -17.30 -3.98 -5.23
CA THR A 79 -16.70 -3.84 -6.55
C THR A 79 -15.88 -5.08 -6.77
N SER A 80 -16.43 -5.98 -7.59
CA SER A 80 -15.72 -7.06 -8.26
C SER A 80 -14.57 -6.47 -9.07
N PHE A 81 -13.46 -6.17 -8.39
CA PHE A 81 -12.21 -5.76 -9.00
C PHE A 81 -11.65 -6.97 -9.74
N SER A 82 -12.04 -7.12 -11.01
CA SER A 82 -11.48 -8.15 -11.88
C SER A 82 -9.98 -7.87 -12.01
N GLN A 83 -9.16 -8.80 -11.50
CA GLN A 83 -7.69 -8.74 -11.49
C GLN A 83 -7.10 -8.37 -12.86
N ASN A 84 -7.85 -8.62 -13.95
CA ASN A 84 -7.46 -8.35 -15.33
C ASN A 84 -7.48 -6.86 -15.74
N ASN A 85 -8.01 -5.95 -14.91
CA ASN A 85 -8.12 -4.51 -15.25
C ASN A 85 -7.22 -3.59 -14.42
N ALA A 86 -6.61 -4.09 -13.33
CA ALA A 86 -5.74 -3.29 -12.49
C ALA A 86 -4.47 -2.85 -13.23
N ASP A 87 -3.84 -3.73 -14.00
CA ASP A 87 -2.56 -3.47 -14.67
C ASP A 87 -2.62 -2.38 -15.76
N ASN A 88 -3.82 -2.03 -16.23
CA ASN A 88 -4.03 -1.01 -17.26
C ASN A 88 -4.61 0.31 -16.69
N MET A 89 -4.74 0.43 -15.37
CA MET A 89 -5.20 1.68 -14.77
C MET A 89 -4.13 2.77 -14.91
N ASP A 90 -4.49 3.86 -15.58
CA ASP A 90 -3.58 4.95 -15.92
C ASP A 90 -3.68 6.08 -14.88
N HIS A 91 -2.60 6.31 -14.14
CA HIS A 91 -2.48 7.45 -13.23
C HIS A 91 -2.01 8.69 -14.01
N ARG A 92 -2.92 9.30 -14.76
CA ARG A 92 -2.62 10.45 -15.62
C ARG A 92 -1.94 11.57 -14.86
N GLY A 93 -0.89 12.14 -15.47
CA GLY A 93 -0.13 13.25 -14.90
C GLY A 93 0.90 12.84 -13.85
N VAL A 94 1.05 11.55 -13.55
CA VAL A 94 2.01 11.04 -12.56
C VAL A 94 3.05 10.14 -13.24
N SER A 95 4.32 10.41 -12.95
CA SER A 95 5.45 9.61 -13.41
C SER A 95 6.16 8.99 -12.21
N CYS A 96 6.81 7.85 -12.43
CA CYS A 96 7.65 7.21 -11.42
C CYS A 96 8.96 7.99 -11.26
N ASP A 97 9.31 8.42 -10.06
CA ASP A 97 10.59 9.11 -9.79
C ASP A 97 11.81 8.20 -9.90
N GLY A 98 11.62 6.88 -9.87
CA GLY A 98 12.70 5.89 -10.00
C GLY A 98 13.10 5.58 -11.45
N CYS A 99 12.19 5.68 -12.41
CA CYS A 99 12.45 5.33 -13.81
C CYS A 99 11.92 6.35 -14.84
N SER A 100 11.29 7.42 -14.38
CA SER A 100 10.70 8.51 -15.19
C SER A 100 9.60 8.07 -16.17
N VAL A 101 9.12 6.83 -16.08
CA VAL A 101 8.01 6.32 -16.90
C VAL A 101 6.68 6.62 -16.24
N ARG A 102 5.63 6.81 -17.04
CA ARG A 102 4.24 6.97 -16.56
C ARG A 102 3.80 5.74 -15.76
N ILE A 103 3.16 5.97 -14.62
CA ILE A 103 2.69 4.89 -13.75
C ILE A 103 1.41 4.26 -14.32
N ARG A 104 1.45 2.93 -14.48
CA ARG A 104 0.29 2.07 -14.80
C ARG A 104 0.10 1.04 -13.70
N GLY A 105 -1.15 0.67 -13.44
CA GLY A 105 -1.50 -0.17 -12.30
C GLY A 105 -1.29 0.54 -10.98
N PHE A 106 -0.74 -0.15 -9.98
CA PHE A 106 -0.56 0.47 -8.67
C PHE A 106 0.44 1.62 -8.69
N ARG A 107 0.01 2.73 -8.10
CA ARG A 107 0.89 3.85 -7.73
C ARG A 107 1.33 3.68 -6.29
N TYR A 108 2.62 3.79 -6.03
CA TYR A 108 3.17 3.78 -4.67
C TYR A 108 3.67 5.18 -4.32
N LYS A 109 2.89 5.91 -3.53
CA LYS A 109 3.24 7.26 -3.11
C LYS A 109 3.96 7.24 -1.77
N CYS A 110 5.08 7.95 -1.66
CA CYS A 110 5.72 8.18 -0.37
C CYS A 110 4.88 9.12 0.47
N ILE A 111 4.62 8.74 1.72
CA ILE A 111 3.89 9.61 2.67
C ILE A 111 4.81 10.54 3.47
N GLN A 112 6.13 10.41 3.28
CA GLN A 112 7.14 11.21 3.98
C GLN A 112 7.79 12.26 3.07
N CYS A 113 7.92 11.97 1.78
CA CYS A 113 8.50 12.88 0.80
C CYS A 113 7.43 13.73 0.12
N ARG A 114 7.81 14.94 -0.29
CA ARG A 114 6.99 15.76 -1.16
C ARG A 114 7.01 15.17 -2.56
N ASP A 115 5.83 14.80 -3.03
CA ASP A 115 5.56 14.33 -4.39
C ASP A 115 6.53 13.28 -4.93
N TYR A 116 6.73 12.20 -4.16
CA TYR A 116 7.55 11.06 -4.59
C TYR A 116 6.67 9.84 -4.83
N ASP A 117 6.71 9.30 -6.04
CA ASP A 117 5.84 8.26 -6.58
C ASP A 117 6.67 7.18 -7.29
N LEU A 118 6.32 5.91 -7.06
CA LEU A 118 6.92 4.77 -7.73
C LEU A 118 5.88 3.93 -8.46
N CYS A 119 6.29 3.35 -9.59
CA CYS A 119 5.57 2.25 -10.22
C CYS A 119 5.85 0.91 -9.50
N CYS A 120 5.04 -0.10 -9.82
CA CYS A 120 5.19 -1.48 -9.34
C CYS A 120 6.62 -2.03 -9.48
N ASP A 121 7.27 -1.80 -10.63
CA ASP A 121 8.59 -2.36 -10.90
C ASP A 121 9.69 -1.73 -10.03
N CYS A 122 9.63 -0.41 -9.83
CA CYS A 122 10.58 0.28 -8.97
C CYS A 122 10.35 -0.09 -7.50
N GLU A 123 9.10 -0.25 -7.09
CA GLU A 123 8.76 -0.70 -5.73
C GLU A 123 9.26 -2.12 -5.48
N GLY A 124 9.01 -3.06 -6.40
CA GLY A 124 9.48 -4.44 -6.29
C GLY A 124 11.01 -4.59 -6.33
N LYS A 125 11.72 -3.61 -6.93
CA LYS A 125 13.19 -3.50 -6.86
C LYS A 125 13.69 -2.89 -5.54
N GLY A 126 12.80 -2.48 -4.65
CA GLY A 126 13.15 -1.84 -3.37
C GLY A 126 13.64 -0.40 -3.51
N VAL A 127 13.36 0.28 -4.63
CA VAL A 127 13.67 1.71 -4.78
C VAL A 127 12.96 2.47 -3.67
N HIS A 128 13.67 3.39 -3.02
CA HIS A 128 13.13 4.16 -1.90
C HIS A 128 12.57 3.28 -0.76
N GLY A 129 13.23 2.15 -0.50
CA GLY A 129 12.79 1.12 0.44
C GLY A 129 12.70 1.55 1.90
N SER A 130 13.44 2.57 2.34
CA SER A 130 13.49 3.00 3.74
C SER A 130 12.27 3.81 4.20
N HIS A 131 11.41 4.25 3.27
CA HIS A 131 10.26 5.10 3.58
C HIS A 131 8.93 4.34 3.51
N PHE A 132 7.94 4.86 4.24
CA PHE A 132 6.56 4.41 4.18
C PHE A 132 5.93 4.81 2.85
N MET A 133 5.32 3.83 2.17
CA MET A 133 4.66 4.03 0.89
C MET A 133 3.20 3.62 1.01
N ILE A 134 2.29 4.40 0.45
CA ILE A 134 0.90 3.99 0.25
C ILE A 134 0.73 3.47 -1.17
N ARG A 135 0.28 2.22 -1.30
CA ARG A 135 -0.17 1.62 -2.56
C ARG A 135 -1.58 2.12 -2.85
N MET A 136 -1.77 2.71 -4.02
CA MET A 136 -3.02 3.28 -4.48
C MET A 136 -3.55 2.43 -5.64
N PRO A 137 -4.72 1.77 -5.49
CA PRO A 137 -5.27 0.88 -6.51
C PRO A 137 -6.04 1.58 -7.62
N LEU A 138 -6.50 2.80 -7.35
CA LEU A 138 -7.32 3.60 -8.26
C LEU A 138 -6.65 4.94 -8.55
N PRO A 139 -6.80 5.49 -9.77
CA PRO A 139 -6.43 6.87 -10.04
C PRO A 139 -7.27 7.78 -9.16
N THR A 140 -6.59 8.62 -8.39
CA THR A 140 -7.25 9.68 -7.62
C THR A 140 -7.25 10.94 -8.48
N ASN A 141 -8.43 11.50 -8.73
CA ASN A 141 -8.57 12.82 -9.31
C ASN A 141 -8.14 13.82 -8.23
N TRP A 142 -6.95 14.41 -8.37
CA TRP A 142 -6.54 15.58 -7.59
C TRP A 142 -6.53 16.78 -8.52
#